data_AF-A0A480TK22-F1
#
_entry.id   AF-A0A480TK22-F1
#
_cell.length_a   1.000
_cell.length_b   1.000
_cell.length_c   1.000
_cell.angle_alpha   90.00
_cell.angle_beta   90.00
_cell.angle_gamma   90.00
#
_symmetry.space_group_name_H-M   'P 1'
#
loop_
_entity.id
_entity.type
_entity.pdbx_description
1 polymer ?
#
loop_
_entity_poly.entity_id
_entity_poly.type
_entity_poly.pdbx_seq_one_letter_code
_entity_poly.pdbx_strand_id
1 'polypeptide(L)'
;MASQAVSGLSRQVRCFSTSVVRPFAKLVRPPVQIYGIEGRYATALYSAASKQNKLEQVEKELLRVAQILKEPKVAASIMNPYVKRSVKVKSLSDMTAKEKFSPLTSNLINLLAENGRLSSTPGVISAFSTMMSVHRGEVPCSVTTASPLDEATLTELKTVLKSFLSKGDRK
;
A
#
# COMPACT_ATOMS: atom_id res chain seq x y z
N MET A 1 68.46 -29.08 11.16
CA MET A 1 67.24 -29.15 12.00
C MET A 1 66.67 -27.75 12.15
N ALA A 2 65.36 -27.57 11.85
CA ALA A 2 64.42 -26.48 12.16
C ALA A 2 64.89 -25.01 12.00
N SER A 3 64.49 -24.24 10.97
CA SER A 3 63.18 -23.60 10.74
C SER A 3 62.74 -22.63 11.85
N GLN A 4 62.74 -21.31 11.60
CA GLN A 4 61.53 -20.55 11.21
C GLN A 4 61.85 -19.06 10.97
N ALA A 5 61.31 -18.53 9.88
CA ALA A 5 61.37 -17.13 9.47
C ALA A 5 60.33 -16.30 10.25
N VAL A 6 60.74 -15.18 10.83
CA VAL A 6 59.81 -14.22 11.45
C VAL A 6 59.35 -13.24 10.39
N SER A 7 58.16 -13.50 9.85
CA SER A 7 57.43 -12.64 8.94
C SER A 7 56.90 -11.41 9.66
N GLY A 8 57.02 -10.25 9.01
CA GLY A 8 56.57 -8.96 9.53
C GLY A 8 55.07 -8.94 9.84
N LEU A 9 54.72 -8.50 11.04
CA LEU A 9 53.34 -8.19 11.42
C LEU A 9 52.90 -6.92 10.70
N SER A 10 52.36 -7.06 9.49
CA SER A 10 51.45 -6.06 8.94
C SER A 10 50.17 -6.07 9.78
N ARG A 11 50.01 -5.02 10.60
CA ARG A 11 48.81 -4.75 11.39
C ARG A 11 47.62 -4.54 10.44
N GLN A 12 46.94 -5.63 10.09
CA GLN A 12 45.69 -5.60 9.33
C GLN A 12 44.64 -4.90 10.19
N VAL A 13 44.45 -3.60 9.95
CA VAL A 13 43.32 -2.84 10.49
C VAL A 13 42.06 -3.49 9.92
N ARG A 14 41.31 -4.19 10.77
CA ARG A 14 39.99 -4.73 10.41
C ARG A 14 39.07 -3.55 10.15
N CYS A 15 38.92 -3.14 8.90
CA CYS A 15 37.86 -2.25 8.49
C CYS A 15 36.53 -3.01 8.64
N PHE A 16 35.74 -2.64 9.64
CA PHE A 16 34.33 -3.05 9.73
C PHE A 16 33.58 -2.41 8.55
N SER A 17 33.61 -3.07 7.40
CA SER A 17 32.83 -2.68 6.23
C SER A 17 31.38 -3.09 6.46
N THR A 18 30.60 -2.25 7.15
CA THR A 18 29.15 -2.44 7.31
C THR A 18 28.38 -1.92 6.09
N SER A 19 28.81 -2.30 4.89
CA SER A 19 28.07 -1.99 3.66
C SER A 19 27.49 -3.26 3.05
N VAL A 20 26.73 -4.04 3.83
CA VAL A 20 25.69 -4.89 3.24
C VAL A 20 24.47 -3.98 2.99
N VAL A 21 24.62 -3.03 2.08
CA VAL A 21 23.46 -2.39 1.45
C VAL A 21 22.88 -3.47 0.55
N ARG A 22 21.95 -4.28 1.10
CA ARG A 22 21.12 -5.13 0.25
C ARG A 22 20.51 -4.21 -0.80
N PRO A 23 20.63 -4.49 -2.11
CA PRO A 23 19.99 -3.67 -3.11
C PRO A 23 18.48 -3.77 -2.87
N PHE A 24 17.88 -2.73 -2.29
CA PHE A 24 16.43 -2.60 -2.30
C PHE A 24 16.01 -2.65 -3.77
N ALA A 25 15.18 -3.62 -4.13
CA ALA A 25 14.65 -3.70 -5.49
C ALA A 25 14.02 -2.35 -5.83
N LYS A 26 14.45 -1.72 -6.94
CA LYS A 26 13.98 -0.38 -7.36
C LYS A 26 12.47 -0.28 -7.15
N LEU A 27 12.04 0.54 -6.20
CA LEU A 27 10.64 0.72 -5.84
C LEU A 27 10.01 1.64 -6.90
N VAL A 28 8.88 1.24 -7.47
CA VAL A 28 8.11 2.12 -8.36
C VAL A 28 7.49 3.19 -7.48
N ARG A 29 7.78 4.46 -7.79
CA ARG A 29 7.23 5.59 -7.03
C ARG A 29 5.75 5.76 -7.38
N PRO A 30 4.85 5.85 -6.39
CA PRO A 30 3.45 6.19 -6.64
C PRO A 30 3.32 7.63 -7.13
N PRO A 31 2.24 7.98 -7.85
CA PRO A 31 2.00 9.33 -8.33
C PRO A 31 1.86 10.32 -7.17
N VAL A 32 1.16 9.92 -6.09
CA VAL A 32 1.04 10.70 -4.85
C VAL A 32 1.73 9.97 -3.70
N GLN A 33 2.50 10.73 -2.93
CA GLN A 33 3.12 10.23 -1.70
C GLN A 33 2.15 10.40 -0.54
N ILE A 34 1.56 9.29 -0.10
CA ILE A 34 0.75 9.24 1.11
C ILE A 34 1.63 8.81 2.27
N TYR A 35 1.65 9.61 3.32
CA TYR A 35 2.47 9.39 4.51
C TYR A 35 1.73 8.55 5.56
N GLY A 36 2.43 8.19 6.65
CA GLY A 36 1.88 7.38 7.73
C GLY A 36 2.09 5.88 7.56
N ILE A 37 1.53 5.10 8.48
CA ILE A 37 1.68 3.64 8.50
C ILE A 37 0.92 3.04 7.30
N GLU A 38 -0.29 3.52 7.09
CA GLU A 38 -1.21 3.15 6.03
C GLU A 38 -0.60 3.44 4.65
N GLY A 39 -0.08 4.67 4.49
CA GLY A 39 0.56 5.13 3.25
C GLY A 39 1.79 4.31 2.88
N ARG A 40 2.60 3.87 3.85
CA ARG A 40 3.76 3.00 3.61
C ARG A 40 3.35 1.63 3.07
N TYR A 41 2.33 1.00 3.64
CA TYR A 41 1.82 -0.28 3.13
C TYR A 41 1.20 -0.13 1.75
N ALA A 42 0.41 0.93 1.55
CA ALA A 42 -0.22 1.19 0.27
C ALA A 42 0.83 1.47 -0.82
N THR A 43 1.89 2.23 -0.51
CA THR A 43 3.00 2.51 -1.43
C THR A 43 3.76 1.24 -1.82
N ALA A 44 4.02 0.36 -0.84
CA ALA A 44 4.66 -0.93 -1.10
C ALA A 44 3.79 -1.82 -2.00
N LEU A 45 2.48 -1.86 -1.74
CA LEU A 45 1.52 -2.61 -2.55
C LEU A 45 1.44 -2.05 -3.97
N TYR A 46 1.35 -0.73 -4.12
CA TYR A 46 1.36 -0.07 -5.43
C TYR A 46 2.62 -0.42 -6.22
N SER A 47 3.79 -0.36 -5.59
CA SER A 47 5.03 -0.75 -6.27
C SER A 47 5.06 -2.23 -6.66
N ALA A 48 4.48 -3.13 -5.86
CA ALA A 48 4.45 -4.56 -6.17
C ALA A 48 3.45 -4.84 -7.31
N ALA A 49 2.27 -4.23 -7.27
CA ALA A 49 1.22 -4.39 -8.26
C ALA A 49 1.58 -3.74 -9.60
N SER A 50 2.27 -2.60 -9.59
CA SER A 50 2.77 -1.93 -10.80
C SER A 50 3.83 -2.79 -11.51
N LYS A 51 4.76 -3.42 -10.77
CA LYS A 51 5.75 -4.35 -11.34
C LYS A 51 5.13 -5.57 -12.03
N GLN A 52 3.93 -5.98 -11.59
CA GLN A 52 3.21 -7.12 -12.14
C GLN A 52 2.07 -6.71 -13.09
N ASN A 53 1.87 -5.40 -13.32
CA ASN A 53 0.76 -4.85 -14.11
C ASN A 53 -0.64 -5.33 -13.66
N LYS A 54 -0.86 -5.51 -12.35
CA LYS A 54 -2.14 -5.99 -11.77
C LYS A 54 -2.85 -4.95 -10.90
N LEU A 55 -2.64 -3.66 -11.17
CA LEU A 55 -3.13 -2.56 -10.34
C LEU A 55 -4.67 -2.56 -10.19
N GLU A 56 -5.39 -2.67 -11.30
CA GLU A 56 -6.87 -2.65 -11.31
C GLU A 56 -7.48 -3.90 -10.67
N GLN A 57 -6.82 -5.05 -10.80
CA GLN A 57 -7.24 -6.28 -10.14
C GLN A 57 -7.14 -6.12 -8.62
N VAL A 58 -5.99 -5.66 -8.12
CA VAL A 58 -5.74 -5.45 -6.69
C VAL A 58 -6.71 -4.41 -6.13
N GLU A 59 -6.99 -3.33 -6.86
CA GLU A 59 -7.97 -2.32 -6.44
C GLU A 59 -9.36 -2.92 -6.18
N LYS A 60 -9.87 -3.72 -7.13
CA LYS A 60 -11.18 -4.39 -6.98
C LYS A 60 -11.19 -5.38 -5.82
N GLU A 61 -10.11 -6.13 -5.62
CA GLU A 61 -9.96 -7.07 -4.52
C GLU A 61 -9.95 -6.33 -3.16
N LEU A 62 -9.24 -5.20 -3.06
CA LEU A 62 -9.23 -4.40 -1.84
C LEU A 62 -10.60 -3.81 -1.48
N LEU A 63 -11.40 -3.42 -2.48
CA LEU A 63 -12.78 -2.97 -2.24
C LEU A 63 -13.66 -4.11 -1.70
N ARG A 64 -13.49 -5.34 -2.18
CA ARG A 64 -14.16 -6.52 -1.61
C ARG A 64 -13.69 -6.79 -0.18
N VAL A 65 -12.39 -6.72 0.08
CA VAL A 65 -11.84 -6.82 1.43
C VAL A 65 -12.45 -5.77 2.36
N ALA A 66 -12.61 -4.53 1.88
CA ALA A 66 -13.27 -3.48 2.67
C ALA A 66 -14.73 -3.82 3.04
N GLN A 67 -15.45 -4.52 2.16
CA GLN A 67 -16.83 -4.96 2.43
C GLN A 67 -16.85 -6.07 3.49
N ILE A 68 -15.98 -7.06 3.37
CA ILE A 68 -15.88 -8.18 4.33
C ILE A 68 -15.48 -7.69 5.72
N LEU A 69 -14.56 -6.73 5.79
CA LEU A 69 -14.10 -6.14 7.05
C LEU A 69 -15.21 -5.36 7.78
N LYS A 70 -16.26 -4.90 7.08
CA LYS A 70 -17.41 -4.25 7.70
C LYS A 70 -18.38 -5.23 8.35
N GLU A 71 -18.25 -6.54 8.06
CA GLU A 71 -19.10 -7.53 8.73
C GLU A 71 -18.82 -7.56 10.24
N PRO A 72 -19.86 -7.50 11.09
CA PRO A 72 -19.68 -7.33 12.54
C PRO A 72 -18.91 -8.50 13.18
N LYS A 73 -19.05 -9.71 12.64
CA LYS A 73 -18.33 -10.91 13.10
C LYS A 73 -16.82 -10.79 12.86
N VAL A 74 -16.42 -10.30 11.69
CA VAL A 74 -15.03 -10.13 11.29
C VAL A 74 -14.41 -8.93 12.03
N ALA A 75 -15.13 -7.81 12.09
CA ALA A 75 -14.71 -6.61 12.81
C ALA A 75 -14.46 -6.90 14.31
N ALA A 76 -15.36 -7.64 14.96
CA ALA A 76 -15.20 -8.04 16.35
C ALA A 76 -13.96 -8.93 16.57
N SER A 77 -13.70 -9.88 15.66
CA SER A 77 -12.51 -10.73 15.72
C SER A 77 -11.20 -9.94 15.55
N ILE A 78 -11.20 -8.93 14.67
CA ILE A 78 -10.04 -8.07 14.43
C ILE A 78 -9.73 -7.23 15.67
N MET A 79 -10.73 -6.56 16.23
CA MET A 79 -10.56 -5.66 17.38
C MET A 79 -10.31 -6.40 18.70
N ASN A 80 -10.71 -7.67 18.81
CA ASN A 80 -10.53 -8.45 20.03
C ASN A 80 -9.03 -8.79 20.28
N PRO A 81 -8.40 -8.28 21.36
CA PRO A 81 -6.99 -8.55 21.66
C PRO A 81 -6.75 -9.96 22.25
N TYR A 82 -7.79 -10.64 22.75
CA TYR A 82 -7.68 -11.97 23.36
C TYR A 82 -7.45 -13.09 22.32
N VAL A 83 -7.78 -12.83 21.06
CA VAL A 83 -7.54 -13.79 19.97
C VAL A 83 -6.06 -13.74 19.58
N LYS A 84 -5.37 -14.88 19.74
CA LYS A 84 -3.95 -15.03 19.38
C LYS A 84 -3.71 -14.65 17.92
N ARG A 85 -2.61 -13.92 17.66
CA ARG A 85 -2.22 -13.46 16.32
C ARG A 85 -2.12 -14.60 15.30
N SER A 86 -1.58 -15.75 15.70
CA SER A 86 -1.48 -16.94 14.84
C SER A 86 -2.84 -17.47 14.37
N VAL A 87 -3.86 -17.39 15.22
CA VAL A 87 -5.24 -17.77 14.85
C VAL A 87 -5.84 -16.77 13.88
N LYS A 88 -5.59 -15.46 14.08
CA LYS A 88 -6.03 -14.41 13.15
C LYS A 88 -5.41 -14.59 11.76
N VAL A 89 -4.10 -14.84 11.68
CA VAL A 89 -3.41 -15.07 10.41
C VAL A 89 -4.01 -16.27 9.67
N LYS A 90 -4.21 -17.42 10.35
CA LYS A 90 -4.82 -18.61 9.75
C LYS A 90 -6.25 -18.37 9.28
N SER A 91 -7.07 -17.74 10.12
CA SER A 91 -8.45 -17.40 9.75
C SER A 91 -8.51 -16.51 8.50
N LEU A 92 -7.61 -15.52 8.40
CA LEU A 92 -7.54 -14.61 7.26
C LEU A 92 -6.97 -15.28 6.00
N SER A 93 -6.02 -16.21 6.15
CA SER A 93 -5.54 -17.00 5.02
C SER A 93 -6.64 -17.91 4.46
N ASP A 94 -7.45 -18.50 5.34
CA ASP A 94 -8.58 -19.34 4.94
C ASP A 94 -9.67 -18.52 4.24
N MET A 95 -9.97 -17.32 4.74
CA MET A 95 -10.90 -16.39 4.09
C MET A 95 -10.39 -15.97 2.71
N THR A 96 -9.11 -15.64 2.62
CA THR A 96 -8.47 -15.24 1.35
C THR A 96 -8.47 -16.39 0.34
N ALA A 97 -8.24 -17.63 0.79
CA ALA A 97 -8.30 -18.82 -0.06
C ALA A 97 -9.72 -19.11 -0.56
N LYS A 98 -10.74 -18.93 0.30
CA LYS A 98 -12.16 -19.09 -0.08
C LYS A 98 -12.58 -18.12 -1.18
N GLU A 99 -12.14 -16.87 -1.08
CA GLU A 99 -12.48 -15.84 -2.06
C GLU A 99 -11.57 -15.79 -3.30
N LYS A 100 -10.50 -16.59 -3.32
CA LYS A 100 -9.53 -16.68 -4.42
C LYS A 100 -8.91 -15.33 -4.79
N PHE A 101 -8.48 -14.55 -3.79
CA PHE A 101 -7.76 -13.31 -4.06
C PHE A 101 -6.40 -13.54 -4.72
N SER A 102 -5.88 -12.50 -5.39
CA SER A 102 -4.53 -12.52 -5.95
C SER A 102 -3.46 -12.73 -4.86
N PRO A 103 -2.29 -13.27 -5.22
CA PRO A 103 -1.19 -13.45 -4.27
C PRO A 103 -0.69 -12.12 -3.68
N LEU A 104 -0.92 -10.99 -4.36
CA LEU A 104 -0.53 -9.68 -3.85
C LEU A 104 -1.43 -9.26 -2.68
N THR A 105 -2.74 -9.39 -2.85
CA THR A 105 -3.72 -9.05 -1.81
C THR A 105 -3.61 -10.02 -0.63
N SER A 106 -3.44 -11.33 -0.89
CA SER A 106 -3.28 -12.31 0.19
C SER A 106 -2.05 -12.04 1.05
N ASN A 107 -0.91 -11.76 0.42
CA ASN A 107 0.32 -11.45 1.13
C ASN A 107 0.20 -10.15 1.93
N LEU A 108 -0.51 -9.13 1.42
CA LEU A 108 -0.76 -7.90 2.16
C LEU A 108 -1.56 -8.17 3.44
N ILE A 109 -2.66 -8.92 3.35
CA ILE A 109 -3.52 -9.22 4.50
C ILE A 109 -2.78 -10.08 5.52
N ASN A 110 -2.02 -11.08 5.07
CA ASN A 110 -1.16 -11.88 5.94
C ASN A 110 -0.13 -11.00 6.67
N LEU A 111 0.52 -10.09 5.95
CA LEU A 111 1.51 -9.20 6.52
C LEU A 111 0.89 -8.20 7.53
N LEU A 112 -0.31 -7.69 7.26
CA LEU A 112 -1.05 -6.85 8.22
C LEU A 112 -1.47 -7.64 9.46
N ALA A 113 -1.87 -8.91 9.29
CA ALA A 113 -2.19 -9.83 10.38
C ALA A 113 -0.97 -10.14 11.26
N GLU A 114 0.17 -10.44 10.64
CA GLU A 114 1.44 -10.71 11.31
C GLU A 114 1.99 -9.50 12.05
N ASN A 115 1.77 -8.29 11.53
CA ASN A 115 2.17 -7.06 12.21
C ASN A 115 1.13 -6.60 13.26
N GLY A 116 -0.04 -7.23 13.32
CA GLY A 116 -1.15 -6.84 14.20
C GLY A 116 -1.81 -5.53 13.81
N ARG A 117 -1.69 -5.10 12.55
CA ARG A 117 -2.19 -3.83 12.01
C ARG A 117 -3.48 -3.98 11.20
N LEU A 118 -4.28 -4.99 11.55
CA LEU A 118 -5.55 -5.27 10.88
C LEU A 118 -6.58 -4.16 11.06
N SER A 119 -6.48 -3.37 12.12
CA SER A 119 -7.32 -2.18 12.35
C SER A 119 -7.01 -1.04 11.36
N SER A 120 -5.78 -0.93 10.86
CA SER A 120 -5.38 0.08 9.87
C SER A 120 -5.73 -0.30 8.43
N THR A 121 -6.19 -1.53 8.18
CA THR A 121 -6.57 -2.01 6.85
C THR A 121 -7.52 -1.07 6.08
N PRO A 122 -8.62 -0.54 6.67
CA PRO A 122 -9.46 0.43 5.97
C PRO A 122 -8.71 1.69 5.52
N GLY A 123 -7.74 2.17 6.31
CA GLY A 123 -6.90 3.31 5.96
C GLY A 123 -5.89 2.99 4.85
N VAL A 124 -5.37 1.75 4.81
CA VAL A 124 -4.53 1.28 3.69
C VAL A 124 -5.34 1.25 2.39
N ILE A 125 -6.58 0.78 2.45
CA ILE A 125 -7.47 0.68 1.29
C ILE A 125 -7.83 2.08 0.78
N SER A 126 -8.17 3.02 1.65
CA SER A 126 -8.46 4.40 1.24
C SER A 126 -7.24 5.07 0.63
N ALA A 127 -6.06 4.93 1.24
CA ALA A 127 -4.81 5.43 0.69
C ALA A 127 -4.51 4.84 -0.70
N PHE A 128 -4.72 3.53 -0.89
CA PHE A 128 -4.54 2.89 -2.19
C PHE A 128 -5.52 3.43 -3.23
N SER A 129 -6.79 3.61 -2.87
CA SER A 129 -7.81 4.19 -3.74
C SER A 129 -7.44 5.62 -4.16
N THR A 130 -6.95 6.46 -3.25
CA THR A 130 -6.47 7.81 -3.59
C THR A 130 -5.31 7.76 -4.59
N MET A 131 -4.33 6.88 -4.39
CA MET A 131 -3.22 6.71 -5.36
C MET A 131 -3.71 6.23 -6.72
N MET A 132 -4.72 5.34 -6.77
CA MET A 132 -5.31 4.86 -8.01
C MET A 132 -6.11 5.94 -8.75
N SER A 133 -6.87 6.78 -8.04
CA SER A 133 -7.55 7.94 -8.63
C SER A 133 -6.55 8.91 -9.27
N VAL A 134 -5.42 9.20 -8.60
CA VAL A 134 -4.40 10.07 -9.20
C VAL A 134 -3.68 9.37 -10.36
N HIS A 135 -3.44 8.07 -10.29
CA HIS A 135 -2.90 7.30 -11.43
C HIS A 135 -3.80 7.40 -12.67
N ARG A 136 -5.12 7.51 -12.49
CA ARG A 136 -6.10 7.76 -13.58
C ARG A 136 -6.20 9.23 -14.00
N GLY A 137 -5.56 10.15 -13.25
CA GLY A 137 -5.66 11.59 -13.46
C GLY A 137 -6.99 12.19 -12.99
N GLU A 138 -7.68 11.53 -12.05
CA GLU A 138 -8.89 12.06 -11.41
C GLU A 138 -8.49 13.11 -10.36
N VAL A 139 -9.14 14.28 -10.40
CA VAL A 139 -8.97 15.35 -9.41
C VAL A 139 -10.29 15.53 -8.65
N PRO A 140 -10.35 15.26 -7.33
CA PRO A 140 -11.57 15.44 -6.56
C PRO A 140 -11.87 16.94 -6.39
N CYS A 141 -12.98 17.40 -6.97
CA CYS A 141 -13.46 18.78 -6.86
C CYS A 141 -14.68 18.84 -5.93
N SER A 142 -14.69 19.77 -4.98
CA SER A 142 -15.87 20.10 -4.17
C SER A 142 -16.42 21.45 -4.61
N VAL A 143 -17.71 21.50 -4.94
CA VAL A 143 -18.42 22.73 -5.34
C VAL A 143 -19.56 22.94 -4.37
N THR A 144 -19.59 24.09 -3.70
CA THR A 144 -20.65 24.46 -2.76
C THR A 144 -21.52 25.53 -3.41
N THR A 145 -22.82 25.26 -3.59
CA THR A 145 -23.79 26.22 -4.13
C THR A 145 -24.90 26.51 -3.13
N ALA A 146 -25.46 27.72 -3.21
CA ALA A 146 -26.56 28.14 -2.36
C ALA A 146 -27.91 27.48 -2.73
N SER A 147 -28.07 27.11 -4.00
CA SER A 147 -29.28 26.50 -4.57
C SER A 147 -28.93 25.24 -5.37
N PRO A 148 -29.89 24.31 -5.58
CA PRO A 148 -29.68 23.19 -6.48
C PRO A 148 -29.38 23.72 -7.90
N LEU A 149 -28.32 23.19 -8.50
CA LEU A 149 -27.89 23.56 -9.85
C LEU A 149 -28.73 22.82 -10.90
N ASP A 150 -29.03 23.51 -12.00
CA ASP A 150 -29.65 22.93 -13.18
C ASP A 150 -28.62 22.13 -14.01
N GLU A 151 -29.08 21.12 -14.74
CA GLU A 151 -28.20 20.23 -15.52
C GLU A 151 -27.38 20.99 -16.58
N ALA A 152 -27.97 22.03 -17.19
CA ALA A 152 -27.27 22.90 -18.14
C ALA A 152 -26.07 23.60 -17.46
N THR A 153 -26.31 24.25 -16.31
CA THR A 153 -25.25 24.96 -15.56
C THR A 153 -24.16 24.01 -15.04
N LEU A 154 -24.51 22.76 -14.71
CA LEU A 154 -23.53 21.74 -14.32
C LEU A 154 -22.58 21.36 -15.45
N THR A 155 -23.09 21.24 -16.69
CA THR A 155 -22.24 20.89 -17.84
C THR A 155 -21.29 22.02 -18.22
N GLU A 156 -21.75 23.27 -18.15
CA GLU A 156 -20.92 24.46 -18.36
C GLU A 156 -19.81 24.54 -17.29
N LEU A 157 -20.17 24.40 -16.01
CA LEU A 157 -19.20 24.39 -14.91
C LEU A 157 -18.17 23.28 -15.06
N LYS A 158 -18.57 22.06 -15.44
CA LYS A 158 -17.61 20.96 -15.69
C LYS A 158 -16.65 21.29 -16.82
N THR A 159 -17.11 21.94 -17.89
CA THR A 159 -16.28 22.31 -19.04
C THR A 159 -15.26 23.36 -18.66
N VAL A 160 -15.70 24.38 -17.93
CA VAL A 160 -14.84 25.44 -17.40
C VAL A 160 -13.83 24.90 -16.38
N LEU A 161 -14.26 24.04 -15.44
CA LEU A 161 -13.34 23.44 -14.47
C LEU A 161 -12.28 22.56 -15.14
N LYS A 162 -12.63 21.83 -16.22
CA LYS A 162 -11.66 21.05 -16.98
C LYS A 162 -10.60 21.90 -17.68
N SER A 163 -10.95 23.12 -18.13
CA SER A 163 -9.96 24.02 -18.74
C SER A 163 -9.01 24.64 -17.72
N PHE A 164 -9.47 24.84 -16.47
CA PHE A 164 -8.63 25.30 -15.37
C PHE A 164 -7.63 24.25 -14.85
N LEU A 165 -7.92 22.95 -15.03
CA LEU A 165 -7.01 21.88 -14.60
C LEU A 165 -5.75 21.84 -15.48
N SER A 166 -4.68 22.44 -14.95
CA SER A 166 -3.38 22.50 -15.61
C SER A 166 -2.80 21.09 -15.80
N LYS A 167 -1.92 20.92 -16.79
CA LYS A 167 -1.23 19.63 -17.05
C LYS A 167 -0.27 19.24 -15.89
N GLY A 168 -0.03 20.15 -14.94
CA GLY A 168 0.80 19.97 -13.75
C GLY A 168 0.07 19.27 -12.59
N ASP A 169 -1.24 19.45 -12.46
CA ASP A 169 -2.05 18.85 -11.38
C ASP A 169 -2.47 17.39 -11.68
N ARG A 170 -2.11 16.90 -12.87
CA ARG A 170 -2.36 15.54 -13.37
C ARG A 170 -1.17 14.59 -13.19
N LYS A 171 -0.13 15.00 -12.43
CA LYS A 171 1.09 14.22 -12.19
C LYS A 171 1.15 13.67 -10.77
#